data_AF-B0RV37-F1
#
_entry.id   AF-B0RV37-F1
#
_cell.length_a   1.000
_cell.length_b   1.000
_cell.length_c   1.000
_cell.angle_alpha   90.00
_cell.angle_beta   90.00
_cell.angle_gamma   90.00
#
_symmetry.space_group_name_H-M   'P 1'
#
loop_
_entity.id
_entity.type
_entity.pdbx_description
1 polymer ?
#
loop_
_entity_poly.entity_id
_entity_poly.type
_entity_poly.pdbx_seq_one_letter_code
_entity_poly.pdbx_strand_id
1 'polypeptide(L)'
;MRQKTYPSDMSREQFEHVLPILEQARKRAKPRRVDVYEVWCAVLYLLRTGCQWRALPSDFPKWRTVHSYFAKWSECDDEGVSLLEQALKKSGWRGPRQTGAQRLHQVLDRGRAERKEHGHSGAKGI
;
A
#
# COMPACT_ATOMS: atom_id res chain seq x y z
N MET A 1 2.69 -16.21 13.28
CA MET A 1 2.53 -16.77 11.92
C MET A 1 1.06 -16.76 11.56
N ARG A 2 0.72 -16.37 10.34
CA ARG A 2 -0.66 -16.28 9.84
C ARG A 2 -1.29 -17.68 9.80
N GLN A 3 -2.54 -17.82 10.25
CA GLN A 3 -3.23 -19.12 10.38
C GLN A 3 -3.99 -19.54 9.10
N LYS A 4 -4.22 -18.61 8.17
CA LYS A 4 -5.07 -18.82 6.99
C LYS A 4 -4.37 -18.39 5.72
N THR A 5 -4.71 -19.02 4.59
CA THR A 5 -4.29 -18.63 3.25
C THR A 5 -5.49 -18.14 2.45
N TYR A 6 -5.34 -17.03 1.75
CA TYR A 6 -6.37 -16.40 0.95
C TYR A 6 -6.12 -16.66 -0.54
N PRO A 7 -7.17 -16.77 -1.38
CA PRO A 7 -7.03 -16.89 -2.83
C PRO A 7 -6.35 -15.70 -3.52
N SER A 8 -6.18 -14.59 -2.81
CA SER A 8 -5.44 -13.40 -3.26
C SER A 8 -3.95 -13.48 -2.99
N ASP A 9 -3.49 -14.46 -2.22
CA ASP A 9 -2.10 -14.55 -1.81
C ASP A 9 -1.20 -14.99 -2.96
N MET A 10 0.03 -14.51 -2.88
CA MET A 10 1.11 -14.82 -3.80
C MET A 10 2.07 -15.79 -3.12
N SER A 11 2.69 -16.69 -3.89
CA SER A 11 3.73 -17.56 -3.33
C SER A 11 4.92 -16.72 -2.85
N ARG A 12 5.69 -17.22 -1.88
CA ARG A 12 6.87 -16.49 -1.37
C ARG A 12 7.94 -16.37 -2.45
N GLU A 13 8.09 -17.37 -3.30
CA GLU A 13 9.03 -17.40 -4.43
C GLU A 13 8.69 -16.33 -5.46
N GLN A 14 7.40 -16.20 -5.81
CA GLN A 14 6.94 -15.11 -6.69
C GLN A 14 7.16 -13.74 -6.04
N PHE A 15 6.94 -13.64 -4.73
CA PHE A 15 7.15 -12.41 -3.98
C PHE A 15 8.62 -11.98 -3.94
N GLU A 16 9.58 -12.91 -3.91
CA GLU A 16 11.02 -12.57 -3.95
C GLU A 16 11.41 -11.76 -5.19
N HIS A 17 10.71 -11.94 -6.31
CA HIS A 17 10.93 -11.13 -7.51
C HIS A 17 10.32 -9.73 -7.43
N VAL A 18 9.32 -9.54 -6.58
CA VAL A 18 8.60 -8.28 -6.39
C VAL A 18 9.23 -7.45 -5.26
N LEU A 19 9.78 -8.12 -4.25
CA LEU A 19 10.40 -7.51 -3.08
C LEU A 19 11.41 -6.40 -3.43
N PRO A 20 12.37 -6.58 -4.37
CA PRO A 20 13.34 -5.54 -4.70
C PRO A 20 12.71 -4.22 -5.15
N ILE A 21 11.56 -4.26 -5.81
CA ILE A 21 10.82 -3.06 -6.25
C ILE A 21 10.21 -2.37 -5.02
N LEU A 22 9.56 -3.14 -4.15
CA LEU A 22 8.93 -2.61 -2.93
C LEU A 22 9.94 -2.05 -1.92
N GLU A 23 11.18 -2.54 -1.96
CA GLU A 23 12.28 -2.06 -1.13
C GLU A 23 12.84 -0.71 -1.58
N GLN A 24 12.65 -0.29 -2.83
CA GLN A 24 13.09 1.02 -3.32
C GLN A 24 12.41 2.19 -2.56
N ALA A 25 11.18 1.97 -2.07
CA ALA A 25 10.49 2.95 -1.22
C ALA A 25 11.16 3.16 0.15
N ARG A 26 12.17 2.36 0.50
CA ARG A 26 12.82 2.39 1.82
C ARG A 26 13.82 3.53 1.92
N LYS A 27 13.41 4.60 2.63
CA LYS A 27 14.29 5.75 2.96
C LYS A 27 15.13 5.57 4.25
N ARG A 28 14.96 4.48 5.03
CA ARG A 28 15.58 4.35 6.38
C ARG A 28 16.19 2.97 6.68
N ALA A 29 17.32 3.01 7.41
CA ALA A 29 18.12 1.86 7.83
C ALA A 29 17.54 1.03 8.99
N LYS A 30 16.48 1.49 9.68
CA LYS A 30 15.94 0.77 10.85
C LYS A 30 15.38 -0.61 10.45
N PRO A 31 15.69 -1.69 11.20
CA PRO A 31 15.15 -3.02 10.91
C PRO A 31 13.63 -3.04 11.01
N ARG A 32 13.00 -3.76 10.07
CA ARG A 32 11.54 -3.90 10.00
C ARG A 32 11.08 -4.77 11.17
N ARG A 33 10.03 -4.33 11.86
CA ARG A 33 9.29 -5.17 12.82
C ARG A 33 8.16 -5.96 12.16
N VAL A 34 7.90 -5.71 10.89
CA VAL A 34 6.75 -6.25 10.14
C VAL A 34 7.27 -6.91 8.87
N ASP A 35 6.81 -8.13 8.62
CA ASP A 35 7.11 -8.87 7.40
C ASP A 35 6.45 -8.17 6.20
N VAL A 36 7.24 -7.83 5.18
CA VAL A 36 6.77 -7.13 3.98
C VAL A 36 5.87 -8.03 3.14
N TYR A 37 6.13 -9.33 3.15
CA TYR A 37 5.30 -10.32 2.46
C TYR A 37 3.85 -10.25 2.97
N GLU A 38 3.68 -10.25 4.29
CA GLU A 38 2.35 -10.18 4.93
C GLU A 38 1.61 -8.88 4.58
N VAL A 39 2.35 -7.77 4.47
CA VAL A 39 1.79 -6.49 4.04
C VAL A 39 1.39 -6.52 2.57
N TRP A 40 2.21 -7.14 1.72
CA TRP A 40 1.92 -7.29 0.29
C TRP A 40 0.67 -8.16 0.07
N CYS A 41 0.56 -9.30 0.73
CA CYS A 41 -0.63 -10.15 0.69
C CYS A 41 -1.88 -9.41 1.18
N ALA A 42 -1.78 -8.60 2.23
CA ALA A 42 -2.88 -7.76 2.71
C ALA A 42 -3.32 -6.72 1.65
N VAL A 43 -2.37 -6.10 0.94
CA VAL A 43 -2.67 -5.19 -0.17
C VAL A 43 -3.35 -5.94 -1.31
N LEU A 44 -2.84 -7.10 -1.73
CA LEU A 44 -3.47 -7.91 -2.77
C LEU A 44 -4.90 -8.32 -2.41
N TYR A 45 -5.12 -8.70 -1.15
CA TYR A 45 -6.45 -9.01 -0.62
C TYR A 45 -7.39 -7.80 -0.73
N LEU A 46 -6.94 -6.62 -0.30
CA LEU A 46 -7.71 -5.38 -0.41
C LEU A 46 -8.05 -5.05 -1.86
N LEU A 47 -7.08 -5.16 -2.77
CA LEU A 47 -7.27 -4.87 -4.19
C LEU A 47 -8.20 -5.86 -4.89
N ARG A 48 -8.21 -7.13 -4.45
CA ARG A 48 -9.09 -8.16 -4.99
C ARG A 48 -10.52 -8.04 -4.46
N THR A 49 -10.69 -7.77 -3.17
CA THR A 49 -12.00 -7.76 -2.50
C THR A 49 -12.68 -6.39 -2.51
N GLY A 50 -11.89 -5.30 -2.55
CA GLY A 50 -12.40 -3.93 -2.40
C GLY A 50 -12.95 -3.62 -1.01
N CYS A 51 -12.61 -4.41 0.01
CA CYS A 51 -13.12 -4.18 1.37
C CYS A 51 -12.58 -2.86 1.97
N GLN A 52 -13.25 -2.37 3.01
CA GLN A 52 -12.78 -1.19 3.73
C GLN A 52 -11.50 -1.52 4.53
N TRP A 53 -10.61 -0.54 4.70
CA TRP A 53 -9.37 -0.70 5.47
C TRP A 53 -9.56 -1.29 6.87
N ARG A 54 -10.64 -0.90 7.57
CA ARG A 54 -10.95 -1.38 8.92
C ARG A 54 -11.54 -2.79 8.94
N ALA A 55 -12.00 -3.28 7.79
CA ALA A 55 -12.53 -4.63 7.61
C ALA A 55 -11.45 -5.64 7.19
N LEU A 56 -10.18 -5.23 7.15
CA LEU A 56 -9.07 -6.14 6.90
C LEU A 56 -9.05 -7.24 7.97
N PRO A 57 -8.93 -8.53 7.59
CA PRO A 57 -8.86 -9.63 8.55
C PRO A 57 -7.76 -9.44 9.60
N SER A 58 -8.04 -9.85 10.85
CA SER A 58 -7.10 -9.74 11.97
C SER A 58 -5.85 -10.60 11.82
N ASP A 59 -5.88 -11.57 10.89
CA ASP A 59 -4.74 -12.42 10.54
C ASP A 59 -3.62 -11.61 9.83
N PHE A 60 -3.96 -10.50 9.18
CA PHE A 60 -3.00 -9.60 8.55
C PHE A 60 -2.39 -8.61 9.54
N PRO A 61 -1.25 -7.96 9.19
CA PRO A 61 -0.74 -6.84 9.94
C PRO A 61 -1.80 -5.76 10.13
N LYS A 62 -1.72 -5.01 11.24
CA LYS A 62 -2.69 -3.95 11.57
C LYS A 62 -2.93 -3.04 10.35
N TRP A 63 -4.19 -2.78 10.03
CA TRP A 63 -4.56 -2.02 8.82
C TRP A 63 -3.83 -0.68 8.66
N ARG A 64 -3.52 0.02 9.76
CA ARG A 64 -2.74 1.28 9.75
C ARG A 64 -1.33 1.09 9.19
N THR A 65 -0.71 -0.04 9.53
CA THR A 65 0.59 -0.44 8.99
C THR A 65 0.46 -0.72 7.50
N VAL A 66 -0.52 -1.54 7.11
CA VAL A 66 -0.75 -1.87 5.69
C VAL A 66 -1.01 -0.61 4.87
N HIS A 67 -1.87 0.30 5.34
CA HIS A 67 -2.15 1.58 4.70
C HIS A 67 -0.89 2.44 4.57
N SER A 68 -0.04 2.48 5.60
CA SER A 68 1.20 3.26 5.58
C SER A 68 2.21 2.74 4.54
N TYR A 69 2.23 1.43 4.28
CA TYR A 69 3.04 0.83 3.22
C TYR A 69 2.41 1.08 1.85
N PHE A 70 1.09 0.87 1.73
CA PHE A 70 0.34 1.16 0.52
C PHE A 70 0.58 2.60 0.06
N ALA A 71 0.41 3.59 0.94
CA ALA A 71 0.60 5.00 0.62
C ALA A 71 2.02 5.29 0.10
N LYS A 72 3.05 4.68 0.69
CA LYS A 72 4.45 4.83 0.24
C LYS A 72 4.71 4.19 -1.11
N TRP A 73 4.11 3.03 -1.37
CA TRP A 73 4.27 2.35 -2.66
C TRP A 73 3.45 3.01 -3.76
N SER A 74 2.37 3.71 -3.41
CA SER A 74 1.54 4.49 -4.32
C SER A 74 2.07 5.90 -4.61
N GLU A 75 3.18 6.32 -3.99
CA GLU A 75 3.85 7.56 -4.40
C GLU A 75 4.38 7.39 -5.84
N CYS A 76 3.91 8.20 -6.77
CA CYS A 76 4.42 8.28 -8.13
C CYS A 76 5.80 8.94 -8.15
N ASP A 77 6.65 8.46 -9.05
CA ASP A 77 7.88 9.13 -9.46
C ASP A 77 7.59 10.30 -10.43
N ASP A 78 8.65 10.95 -10.90
CA ASP A 78 8.59 12.07 -11.86
C ASP A 78 7.96 11.67 -13.21
N GLU A 79 7.93 10.35 -13.50
CA GLU A 79 7.36 9.75 -14.71
C GLU A 79 5.88 9.37 -14.51
N GLY A 80 5.33 9.58 -13.32
CA GLY A 80 3.94 9.31 -12.98
C GLY A 80 3.64 7.86 -12.61
N VAL A 81 4.65 6.98 -12.56
CA VAL A 81 4.47 5.55 -12.26
C VAL A 81 4.77 5.30 -10.77
N SER A 82 3.91 4.53 -10.10
CA SER A 82 4.14 4.16 -8.70
C SER A 82 4.86 2.83 -8.56
N LEU A 83 5.65 2.66 -7.49
CA LEU A 83 6.29 1.38 -7.18
C LEU A 83 5.29 0.25 -7.00
N LEU A 84 4.09 0.55 -6.49
CA LEU A 84 2.97 -0.37 -6.39
C LEU A 84 2.56 -0.88 -7.77
N GLU A 85 2.45 0.01 -8.75
CA GLU A 85 2.07 -0.35 -10.12
C GLU A 85 3.14 -1.21 -10.81
N GLN A 86 4.41 -0.85 -10.64
CA GLN A 86 5.54 -1.65 -11.13
C GLN A 86 5.54 -3.05 -10.50
N ALA A 87 5.34 -3.13 -9.18
CA ALA A 87 5.26 -4.38 -8.45
C ALA A 87 4.08 -5.25 -8.90
N LEU A 88 2.90 -4.66 -9.07
CA LEU A 88 1.71 -5.37 -9.57
C LEU A 88 1.94 -5.91 -10.99
N LYS A 89 2.52 -5.10 -11.88
CA LYS A 89 2.88 -5.51 -13.25
C LYS A 89 3.88 -6.67 -13.24
N LYS A 90 4.95 -6.57 -12.44
CA LYS A 90 5.99 -7.61 -12.31
C LYS A 90 5.42 -8.92 -11.77
N SER A 91 4.48 -8.82 -10.83
CA SER A 91 3.82 -9.96 -10.21
C SER A 91 2.79 -10.66 -11.13
N GLY A 92 2.53 -10.11 -12.32
CA GLY A 92 1.54 -10.63 -13.25
C GLY A 92 0.09 -10.43 -12.77
N TRP A 93 -0.14 -9.63 -11.74
CA TRP A 93 -1.44 -9.44 -11.14
C TRP A 93 -2.44 -8.87 -12.15
N ARG A 94 -3.50 -9.64 -12.43
CA ARG A 94 -4.63 -9.24 -13.26
C ARG A 94 -5.79 -8.86 -12.34
N GLY A 95 -5.92 -7.57 -12.07
CA GLY A 95 -7.03 -7.01 -11.29
C GLY A 95 -8.35 -6.96 -12.06
N PRO A 96 -9.45 -6.61 -11.39
CA PRO A 96 -10.69 -6.22 -12.07
C PRO A 96 -10.43 -5.04 -13.02
N ARG A 97 -11.22 -4.93 -14.12
CA ARG A 97 -11.07 -3.89 -15.18
C ARG A 97 -11.09 -2.43 -14.69
N GLN A 98 -11.48 -2.19 -13.44
CA GLN A 98 -11.10 -1.03 -12.64
C GLN A 98 -10.49 -1.55 -11.33
N THR A 99 -9.26 -1.16 -11.02
CA THR A 99 -8.60 -1.64 -9.80
C THR A 99 -9.20 -0.97 -8.57
N GLY A 100 -9.27 -1.68 -7.43
CA GLY A 100 -9.57 -1.05 -6.15
C GLY A 100 -8.62 0.12 -5.85
N ALA A 101 -7.38 0.05 -6.34
CA ALA A 101 -6.40 1.14 -6.34
C ALA A 101 -6.85 2.36 -7.15
N GLN A 102 -7.44 2.20 -8.35
CA GLN A 102 -8.01 3.32 -9.13
C GLN A 102 -9.19 3.98 -8.42
N ARG A 103 -10.06 3.19 -7.78
CA ARG A 103 -11.13 3.69 -6.91
C ARG A 103 -10.57 4.44 -5.70
N LEU A 104 -9.46 3.95 -5.14
CA LEU A 104 -8.81 4.55 -3.98
C LEU A 104 -7.98 5.79 -4.35
N HIS A 105 -7.40 5.86 -5.56
CA HIS A 105 -6.66 7.03 -6.05
C HIS A 105 -7.60 8.25 -6.13
N GLN A 106 -8.83 8.08 -6.64
CA GLN A 106 -9.86 9.12 -6.58
C GLN A 106 -10.18 9.59 -5.15
N VAL A 107 -10.09 8.69 -4.16
CA VAL A 107 -10.36 9.01 -2.73
C VAL A 107 -9.14 9.63 -2.04
N LEU A 108 -7.92 9.19 -2.38
CA LEU A 108 -6.67 9.66 -1.81
C LEU A 108 -6.22 11.00 -2.42
N ASP A 109 -6.47 11.24 -3.71
CA ASP A 109 -6.23 12.54 -4.36
C ASP A 109 -7.15 13.63 -3.77
N ARG A 110 -8.40 13.29 -3.43
CA ARG A 110 -9.33 14.21 -2.75
C ARG A 110 -8.81 14.65 -1.37
N GLY A 111 -8.18 13.75 -0.60
CA GLY A 111 -7.58 14.10 0.70
C GLY A 111 -6.19 14.75 0.61
N ARG A 112 -5.50 14.66 -0.54
CA ARG A 112 -4.19 15.30 -0.77
C ARG A 112 -4.33 16.77 -1.16
N ALA A 113 -5.40 17.13 -1.87
CA ALA A 113 -5.75 18.53 -2.14
C ALA A 113 -6.03 19.30 -0.83
N GLU A 114 -6.73 18.68 0.13
CA GLU A 114 -7.13 19.33 1.38
C GLU A 114 -5.99 19.52 2.40
N ARG A 115 -4.87 18.78 2.28
CA ARG A 115 -3.71 18.96 3.18
C ARG A 115 -2.80 20.13 2.82
N LYS A 116 -2.91 20.70 1.62
CA LYS A 116 -2.12 21.90 1.26
C LYS A 116 -2.74 23.20 1.76
N GLU A 117 -3.99 23.21 2.22
CA GLU A 117 -4.67 24.45 2.65
C GLU A 117 -4.70 24.66 4.17
N HIS A 118 -4.40 23.65 4.99
CA HIS A 118 -4.45 23.75 6.44
C HIS A 118 -3.04 23.71 7.08
N GLY A 119 -2.17 24.60 6.61
CA GLY A 119 -0.85 24.85 7.18
C GLY A 119 -0.74 26.27 7.71
N HIS A 120 -0.81 26.43 9.03
CA HIS A 120 -0.51 27.62 9.85
C HIS A 120 -1.54 28.76 9.90
N SER A 121 -2.49 28.64 10.84
CA SER A 121 -2.83 29.80 11.69
C SER A 121 -2.72 29.35 13.13
N GLY A 122 -1.74 29.90 13.85
CA GLY A 122 -1.36 29.45 15.18
C GLY A 122 -0.25 30.30 15.79
N ALA A 123 -0.65 31.48 16.27
CA ALA A 123 -0.09 32.22 17.40
C ALA A 123 1.38 32.69 17.35
N LYS A 124 1.55 34.02 17.35
CA LYS A 124 2.48 34.69 18.27
C LYS A 124 1.67 35.72 19.07
N GLY A 125 1.56 35.51 20.37
CA GLY A 125 1.23 36.57 21.33
C GLY A 125 2.46 37.43 21.59
N ILE A 126 2.25 38.72 21.85
CA ILE A 126 2.29 39.41 23.16
C ILE A 126 1.32 40.59 23.04
#